data_AF-A0A292RCH3-F1
#
_entry.id   AF-A0A292RCH3-F1
#
_cell.length_a   1.000
_cell.length_b   1.000
_cell.length_c   1.000
_cell.angle_alpha   90.00
_cell.angle_beta   90.00
_cell.angle_gamma   90.00
#
_symmetry.space_group_name_H-M   'P 1'
#
loop_
_entity.id
_entity.type
_entity.pdbx_description
1 polymer ?
#
loop_
_entity_poly.entity_id
_entity_poly.type
_entity_poly.pdbx_seq_one_letter_code
_entity_poly.pdbx_strand_id
1 'polypeptide(L)'
;MAIQNDEIRLLNSLFKSLPRNSRQALKHYDGHKRITVYKGDTYINKTTQNIDPDYPYTFIRNLTNLGTKKNPDLKDAVNVLYGGRNEIKVKYNEPGNPAKGLRVLVYGEHTSGELPVMNQVFPSFEEIRKNPYLKKLFERITGKKII
;
A
#
# COMPACT_ATOMS: atom_id res chain seq x y z
N MET A 1 -24.01 -4.12 -8.57
CA MET A 1 -23.89 -3.13 -7.48
C MET A 1 -23.16 -3.64 -6.22
N ALA A 2 -22.77 -4.91 -6.10
CA ALA A 2 -22.08 -5.43 -4.91
C ALA A 2 -20.57 -5.12 -4.84
N ILE A 3 -19.89 -5.07 -5.99
CA ILE A 3 -18.42 -4.93 -6.13
C ILE A 3 -17.87 -3.65 -5.44
N GLN A 4 -18.63 -2.56 -5.48
CA GLN A 4 -18.19 -1.26 -4.96
C GLN A 4 -18.13 -1.22 -3.43
N ASN A 5 -18.97 -1.99 -2.74
CA ASN A 5 -19.01 -2.03 -1.27
C ASN A 5 -17.88 -2.87 -0.68
N ASP A 6 -17.51 -3.98 -1.32
CA ASP A 6 -16.43 -4.85 -0.84
C ASP A 6 -15.06 -4.18 -1.02
N GLU A 7 -14.89 -3.39 -2.07
CA GLU A 7 -13.68 -2.60 -2.27
C GLU A 7 -13.54 -1.48 -1.27
N ILE A 8 -14.63 -0.77 -0.94
CA ILE A 8 -14.61 0.26 0.09
C ILE A 8 -14.30 -0.36 1.44
N ARG A 9 -14.87 -1.53 1.76
CA ARG A 9 -14.56 -2.27 2.99
C ARG A 9 -13.11 -2.73 3.03
N LEU A 10 -12.60 -3.30 1.94
CA LEU A 10 -11.21 -3.72 1.81
C LEU A 10 -10.26 -2.52 1.94
N LEU A 11 -10.56 -1.41 1.29
CA LEU A 11 -9.77 -0.19 1.39
C LEU A 11 -9.80 0.40 2.80
N ASN A 12 -10.95 0.40 3.46
CA ASN A 12 -11.05 0.81 4.87
C ASN A 12 -10.34 -0.17 5.83
N SER A 13 -10.27 -1.47 5.51
CA SER A 13 -9.50 -2.42 6.32
C SER A 13 -7.98 -2.25 6.12
N LEU A 14 -7.55 -1.95 4.89
CA LEU A 14 -6.15 -1.68 4.56
C LEU A 14 -5.71 -0.31 5.11
N PHE A 15 -6.61 0.67 5.08
CA PHE A 15 -6.47 2.01 5.63
C PHE A 15 -7.44 2.18 6.79
N LYS A 16 -7.02 1.70 7.97
CA LYS A 16 -7.80 1.66 9.24
C LYS A 16 -8.56 2.94 9.62
N SER A 17 -8.37 4.05 8.92
CA SER A 17 -9.22 5.24 8.97
C SER A 17 -8.95 6.15 7.77
N LEU A 18 -9.61 5.93 6.63
CA LEU A 18 -9.76 7.01 5.65
C LEU A 18 -10.50 8.16 6.36
N PRO A 19 -9.98 9.39 6.42
CA PRO A 19 -10.68 10.47 7.09
C PRO A 19 -11.99 10.83 6.40
N ARG A 20 -12.87 11.42 7.23
CA ARG A 20 -14.28 11.67 6.96
C ARG A 20 -14.58 12.42 5.66
N ASN A 21 -13.64 13.22 5.16
CA ASN A 21 -13.79 14.04 3.95
C ASN A 21 -13.07 13.48 2.72
N SER A 22 -12.67 12.21 2.75
CA SER A 22 -12.01 11.57 1.61
C SER A 22 -12.89 11.59 0.36
N ARG A 23 -12.35 12.07 -0.76
CA ARG A 23 -13.02 12.00 -2.07
C ARG A 23 -12.41 10.91 -2.93
N GLN A 24 -13.22 10.04 -3.49
CA GLN A 24 -12.81 9.00 -4.43
C GLN A 24 -12.89 9.52 -5.87
N ALA A 25 -11.90 9.16 -6.69
CA ALA A 25 -11.94 9.30 -8.14
C ALA A 25 -11.35 8.06 -8.81
N LEU A 26 -12.07 7.47 -9.77
CA LEU A 26 -11.53 6.44 -10.65
C LEU A 26 -10.76 7.13 -11.79
N LYS A 27 -9.49 6.77 -11.99
CA LYS A 27 -8.62 7.44 -12.98
C LYS A 27 -8.30 6.57 -14.19
N HIS A 28 -8.34 5.25 -14.05
CA HIS A 28 -8.08 4.33 -15.15
C HIS A 28 -8.71 2.97 -14.83
N TYR A 29 -9.41 2.41 -15.82
CA TYR A 29 -10.01 1.08 -15.78
C TYR A 29 -10.08 0.54 -17.21
N ASP A 30 -9.44 -0.59 -17.47
CA ASP A 30 -9.40 -1.25 -18.78
C ASP A 30 -9.91 -2.70 -18.74
N GLY A 31 -10.52 -3.13 -17.62
CA GLY A 31 -10.95 -4.50 -17.38
C GLY A 31 -9.88 -5.41 -16.75
N HIS A 32 -8.59 -5.08 -16.89
CA HIS A 32 -7.47 -5.84 -16.31
C HIS A 32 -6.83 -5.14 -15.12
N LYS A 33 -6.91 -3.82 -15.08
CA LYS A 33 -6.29 -2.99 -14.07
C LYS A 33 -7.23 -1.87 -13.65
N ARG A 34 -7.32 -1.64 -12.34
CA ARG A 34 -8.04 -0.50 -11.78
C ARG A 34 -7.11 0.43 -11.01
N ILE A 35 -7.25 1.73 -11.26
CA ILE A 35 -6.57 2.78 -10.50
C ILE A 35 -7.59 3.71 -9.86
N THR A 36 -7.63 3.68 -8.52
CA THR A 36 -8.51 4.51 -7.71
C THR A 36 -7.68 5.48 -6.87
N VAL A 37 -8.09 6.75 -6.84
CA VAL A 37 -7.43 7.79 -6.06
C VAL A 37 -8.37 8.31 -4.98
N TYR A 38 -7.90 8.35 -3.74
CA TYR A 38 -8.60 9.01 -2.63
C TYR A 38 -7.83 10.23 -2.21
N LYS A 39 -8.50 11.37 -2.11
CA LYS A 39 -7.91 12.64 -1.65
C LYS A 39 -8.54 13.05 -0.33
N GLY A 40 -7.72 13.19 0.71
CA GLY A 40 -8.06 13.91 1.94
C GLY A 40 -7.46 15.31 1.95
N ASP A 41 -7.53 15.97 3.11
CA ASP A 41 -7.06 17.35 3.26
C ASP A 41 -5.52 17.45 3.19
N THR A 42 -4.81 16.46 3.76
CA THR A 42 -3.35 16.45 3.87
C THR A 42 -2.68 15.25 3.18
N TYR A 43 -3.43 14.30 2.63
CA TYR A 43 -2.85 13.09 2.03
C TYR A 43 -3.65 12.63 0.80
N ILE A 44 -3.01 11.80 -0.02
CA ILE A 44 -3.60 11.16 -1.20
C ILE A 44 -3.24 9.69 -1.19
N ASN A 45 -4.23 8.81 -1.31
CA ASN A 45 -4.00 7.39 -1.57
C ASN A 45 -4.17 7.11 -3.07
N LYS A 46 -3.20 6.42 -3.66
CA LYS A 46 -3.29 5.86 -5.01
C LYS A 46 -3.31 4.34 -4.90
N THR A 47 -4.46 3.74 -5.14
CA THR A 47 -4.65 2.30 -5.17
C THR A 47 -4.56 1.81 -6.60
N THR A 48 -3.71 0.83 -6.84
CA THR A 48 -3.61 0.09 -8.09
C THR A 48 -3.93 -1.37 -7.81
N GLN A 49 -4.95 -1.89 -8.46
CA GLN A 49 -5.33 -3.29 -8.34
C GLN A 49 -5.23 -3.96 -9.70
N ASN A 50 -4.60 -5.12 -9.74
CA ASN A 50 -4.75 -6.03 -10.87
C ASN A 50 -6.05 -6.83 -10.65
N ILE A 51 -6.86 -6.90 -11.70
CA ILE A 51 -8.13 -7.63 -11.74
C ILE A 51 -7.89 -9.02 -12.37
N ASP A 52 -6.65 -9.50 -12.30
CA ASP A 52 -6.29 -10.86 -12.68
C ASP A 52 -7.10 -11.83 -11.79
N PRO A 53 -7.91 -12.73 -12.36
CA PRO A 53 -8.74 -13.66 -11.60
C PRO A 53 -7.94 -14.55 -10.66
N ASP A 54 -6.70 -14.90 -11.04
CA ASP A 54 -5.91 -15.89 -10.32
C ASP A 54 -5.20 -15.27 -9.10
N TYR A 55 -4.88 -13.97 -9.14
CA TYR A 55 -4.16 -13.26 -8.07
C TYR A 55 -4.50 -11.76 -8.00
N PRO A 56 -5.57 -11.36 -7.30
CA PRO A 56 -6.02 -9.97 -7.21
C PRO A 56 -5.20 -9.17 -6.19
N TYR A 57 -3.91 -8.99 -6.44
CA TYR A 57 -3.08 -8.16 -5.59
C TYR A 57 -3.41 -6.68 -5.75
N THR A 58 -3.26 -5.94 -4.66
CA THR A 58 -3.48 -4.50 -4.61
C THR A 58 -2.22 -3.81 -4.08
N PHE A 59 -1.70 -2.87 -4.86
CA PHE A 59 -0.64 -1.97 -4.43
C PHE A 59 -1.21 -0.60 -4.11
N ILE A 60 -0.95 -0.09 -2.92
CA ILE A 60 -1.39 1.24 -2.53
C ILE A 60 -0.19 2.10 -2.15
N ARG A 61 -0.17 3.32 -2.67
CA ARG A 61 0.74 4.39 -2.25
C ARG A 61 -0.04 5.43 -1.46
N ASN A 62 0.33 5.63 -0.21
CA ASN A 62 -0.12 6.74 0.61
C ASN A 62 0.92 7.86 0.51
N LEU A 63 0.48 8.99 -0.04
CA LEU A 63 1.26 10.20 -0.19
C LEU A 63 0.80 11.20 0.88
N THR A 64 1.73 11.82 1.58
CA THR A 64 1.44 12.97 2.46
C THR A 64 1.84 14.28 1.77
N ASN A 65 1.08 15.34 1.97
CA ASN A 65 1.41 16.68 1.52
C ASN A 65 2.21 17.40 2.59
N LEU A 66 3.50 17.64 2.33
CA LEU A 66 4.38 18.45 3.18
C LEU A 66 4.35 19.94 2.80
N GLY A 67 3.72 20.28 1.68
CA GLY A 67 3.57 21.65 1.19
C GLY A 67 2.28 22.31 1.65
N THR A 68 1.88 23.37 0.95
CA THR A 68 0.61 24.06 1.20
C THR A 68 -0.49 23.54 0.28
N LYS A 69 -1.74 23.96 0.50
CA LYS A 69 -2.84 23.66 -0.42
C LYS A 69 -2.63 24.25 -1.82
N LYS A 70 -1.98 25.43 -1.92
CA LYS A 70 -1.70 26.12 -3.19
C LYS A 70 -0.46 25.55 -3.89
N ASN A 71 0.57 25.22 -3.10
CA ASN A 71 1.83 24.63 -3.57
C ASN A 71 2.03 23.27 -2.88
N PRO A 72 1.37 22.20 -3.36
CA PRO A 72 1.49 20.89 -2.74
C PRO A 72 2.86 20.27 -2.98
N ASP A 73 3.41 19.64 -1.95
CA ASP A 73 4.60 18.78 -2.03
C ASP A 73 4.24 17.37 -1.54
N LEU A 74 3.92 16.49 -2.49
CA LEU A 74 3.44 15.15 -2.20
C LEU A 74 4.61 14.16 -2.11
N LYS A 75 4.77 13.54 -0.94
CA LYS A 75 5.83 12.57 -0.65
C LYS A 75 5.26 11.22 -0.25
N ASP A 76 5.91 10.12 -0.64
CA ASP A 76 5.52 8.77 -0.20
C ASP A 76 5.68 8.64 1.31
N ALA A 77 4.60 8.30 2.02
CA ALA A 77 4.62 8.08 3.46
C ALA A 77 4.50 6.59 3.79
N VAL A 78 3.59 5.87 3.11
CA VAL A 78 3.39 4.43 3.31
C VAL A 78 3.06 3.75 1.99
N ASN A 79 3.77 2.67 1.67
CA ASN A 79 3.44 1.79 0.56
C ASN A 79 2.90 0.48 1.11
N VAL A 80 1.84 -0.05 0.51
CA VAL A 80 1.20 -1.30 0.93
C VAL A 80 1.09 -2.22 -0.27
N LEU A 81 1.60 -3.43 -0.15
CA LEU A 81 1.31 -4.52 -1.08
C LEU A 81 0.42 -5.53 -0.37
N TYR A 82 -0.79 -5.70 -0.87
CA TYR A 82 -1.77 -6.65 -0.35
C TYR A 82 -1.99 -7.77 -1.36
N GLY A 83 -1.67 -9.00 -0.97
CA GLY A 83 -1.82 -10.21 -1.78
C GLY A 83 -3.04 -11.05 -1.39
N GLY A 84 -4.12 -10.44 -0.89
CA GLY A 84 -5.32 -11.14 -0.41
C GLY A 84 -5.14 -11.75 0.98
N ARG A 85 -4.16 -12.63 1.16
CA ARG A 85 -3.86 -13.25 2.46
C ARG A 85 -2.70 -12.60 3.20
N ASN A 86 -1.77 -12.00 2.49
CA ASN A 86 -0.57 -11.40 3.07
C ASN A 86 -0.55 -9.89 2.81
N GLU A 87 -0.01 -9.13 3.74
CA GLU A 87 0.17 -7.68 3.59
C GLU A 87 1.60 -7.28 3.95
N ILE A 88 2.25 -6.52 3.06
CA ILE A 88 3.53 -5.87 3.34
C ILE A 88 3.28 -4.37 3.37
N LYS A 89 3.50 -3.74 4.53
CA LYS A 89 3.51 -2.28 4.67
C LYS A 89 4.93 -1.78 4.81
N VAL A 90 5.33 -0.85 3.97
CA VAL A 90 6.59 -0.13 4.07
C VAL A 90 6.28 1.32 4.46
N LYS A 91 6.60 1.68 5.70
CA LYS A 91 6.45 3.04 6.22
C LYS A 91 7.78 3.76 6.10
N TYR A 92 7.76 4.96 5.51
CA TYR A 92 8.92 5.82 5.48
C TYR A 92 9.07 6.48 6.86
N ASN A 93 10.27 6.42 7.44
CA ASN A 93 10.54 7.14 8.70
C ASN A 93 10.43 8.66 8.50
N GLU A 94 10.85 9.14 7.32
CA GLU A 94 10.66 10.51 6.85
C GLU A 94 9.99 10.44 5.47
N PRO A 95 8.80 11.04 5.28
CA PRO A 95 8.08 10.94 4.02
C PRO A 95 8.90 11.38 2.81
N GLY A 96 8.94 10.53 1.78
CA GLY A 96 9.68 10.76 0.55
C GLY A 96 11.19 10.56 0.66
N ASN A 97 11.71 10.24 1.85
CA ASN A 97 13.13 10.10 2.08
C ASN A 97 13.49 8.66 2.55
N PRO A 98 13.67 7.72 1.61
CA PRO A 98 13.98 6.32 1.96
C PRO A 98 15.35 6.15 2.62
N ALA A 99 16.26 7.12 2.49
CA ALA A 99 17.59 7.08 3.12
C ALA A 99 17.53 7.33 4.64
N LYS A 100 16.40 7.82 5.16
CA LYS A 100 16.15 7.99 6.60
C LYS A 100 15.57 6.74 7.26
N GLY A 101 15.53 5.64 6.50
CA GLY A 101 15.07 4.35 6.95
C GLY A 101 13.57 4.11 6.70
N LEU A 102 13.25 2.83 6.71
CA LEU A 102 11.97 2.27 6.32
C LEU A 102 11.55 1.25 7.36
N ARG A 103 10.40 1.43 7.98
CA ARG A 103 9.81 0.41 8.84
C ARG A 103 8.94 -0.52 7.99
N VAL A 104 9.34 -1.78 7.89
CA VAL A 104 8.59 -2.83 7.21
C VAL A 104 7.76 -3.60 8.24
N LEU A 105 6.46 -3.67 7.96
CA LEU A 105 5.50 -4.47 8.71
C LEU A 105 4.97 -5.54 7.78
N VAL A 106 5.02 -6.80 8.21
CA VAL A 106 4.39 -7.90 7.49
C VAL A 106 3.25 -8.46 8.33
N TYR A 107 2.12 -8.69 7.69
CA TYR A 107 0.96 -9.38 8.27
C TYR A 107 0.71 -10.67 7.47
N GLY A 108 0.56 -11.78 8.19
CA GLY A 108 0.41 -13.13 7.63
C GLY A 108 -1.02 -13.47 7.21
N GLU A 109 -1.24 -14.75 6.87
CA GLU A 109 -2.52 -15.30 6.39
C GLU A 109 -3.59 -15.27 7.49
N HIS A 110 -4.46 -14.24 7.47
CA HIS A 110 -5.61 -14.03 8.37
C HIS A 110 -5.20 -13.73 9.84
N THR A 111 -5.41 -12.56 10.42
CA THR A 111 -6.74 -12.00 10.72
C THR A 111 -6.66 -10.51 11.08
N SER A 112 -7.78 -9.81 10.88
CA SER A 112 -8.03 -8.49 11.45
C SER A 112 -7.92 -8.55 12.98
N GLY A 113 -6.77 -8.13 13.52
CA GLY A 113 -6.52 -8.07 14.96
C GLY A 113 -5.07 -8.30 15.39
N GLU A 114 -4.26 -8.94 14.56
CA GLU A 114 -2.94 -9.42 15.00
C GLU A 114 -1.78 -8.42 14.82
N LEU A 115 -0.80 -8.57 15.72
CA LEU A 115 0.51 -7.95 15.64
C LEU A 115 1.19 -8.39 14.34
N PRO A 116 2.01 -7.52 13.74
CA PRO A 116 2.76 -7.88 12.55
C PRO A 116 3.69 -9.07 12.85
N VAL A 117 3.70 -10.09 11.97
CA VAL A 117 4.65 -11.22 12.05
C VAL A 117 6.10 -10.77 11.82
N MET A 118 6.28 -9.57 11.28
CA MET A 118 7.56 -8.89 11.17
C MET A 118 7.38 -7.39 11.36
N ASN A 119 8.17 -6.77 12.23
CA ASN A 119 8.22 -5.32 12.42
C ASN A 119 9.69 -4.90 12.55
N GLN A 120 10.30 -4.53 11.43
CA GLN A 120 11.74 -4.26 11.37
C GLN A 120 12.01 -2.94 10.65
N VAL A 121 13.04 -2.23 11.10
CA VAL A 121 13.55 -1.04 10.43
C VAL A 121 14.71 -1.45 9.52
N PHE A 122 14.68 -0.96 8.29
CA PHE A 122 15.75 -1.09 7.31
C PHE A 122 16.30 0.29 6.98
N PRO A 123 17.60 0.45 6.72
CA PRO A 123 18.18 1.74 6.37
C PRO A 123 17.81 2.19 4.95
N SER A 124 17.46 1.26 4.04
CA SER A 124 17.15 1.56 2.65
C SER A 124 16.30 0.45 2.00
N PHE A 125 15.77 0.71 0.81
CA PHE A 125 15.11 -0.31 -0.02
C PHE A 125 16.07 -1.40 -0.49
N GLU A 126 17.36 -1.12 -0.61
CA GLU A 126 18.36 -2.11 -1.00
C GLU A 126 18.47 -3.21 0.07
N GLU A 127 18.54 -2.82 1.35
CA GLU A 127 18.58 -3.77 2.46
C GLU A 127 17.28 -4.57 2.60
N ILE A 128 16.12 -3.98 2.24
CA ILE A 128 14.85 -4.71 2.13
C ILE A 128 14.95 -5.82 1.08
N ARG A 129 15.52 -5.53 -0.11
CA ARG A 129 15.64 -6.51 -1.20
C ARG A 129 16.58 -7.66 -0.87
N LYS A 130 17.61 -7.41 -0.05
CA LYS A 130 18.56 -8.43 0.43
C LYS A 130 17.94 -9.37 1.47
N ASN A 131 16.82 -9.00 2.10
CA ASN A 131 16.17 -9.83 3.10
C ASN A 131 15.52 -11.09 2.45
N PRO A 132 15.99 -12.31 2.77
CA PRO A 132 15.51 -13.53 2.10
C PRO A 132 14.02 -13.83 2.34
N TYR A 133 13.52 -13.49 3.53
CA TYR A 133 12.11 -13.70 3.88
C TYR A 133 11.20 -12.78 3.06
N LEU A 134 11.50 -11.47 3.04
CA LEU A 134 10.74 -10.49 2.27
C LEU A 134 10.81 -10.78 0.77
N LYS A 135 11.96 -11.22 0.27
CA LYS A 135 12.11 -11.67 -1.12
C LYS A 135 11.14 -12.80 -1.44
N LYS A 136 11.21 -13.93 -0.72
CA LYS A 136 10.31 -15.08 -0.93
C LYS A 136 8.84 -14.70 -0.79
N LEU A 137 8.51 -13.83 0.16
CA LEU A 137 7.14 -13.36 0.36
C LEU A 137 6.63 -12.54 -0.81
N PHE A 138 7.42 -11.60 -1.34
CA PHE A 138 7.03 -10.81 -2.51
C PHE A 138 6.87 -11.69 -3.74
N GLU A 139 7.78 -12.65 -3.96
CA GLU A 139 7.68 -13.62 -5.05
C GLU A 139 6.40 -14.46 -4.93
N ARG A 140 6.05 -14.89 -3.71
CA ARG A 140 4.80 -15.59 -3.43
C ARG A 140 3.56 -14.73 -3.69
N ILE A 141 3.59 -13.45 -3.31
CA ILE A 141 2.44 -12.53 -3.49
C ILE A 141 2.23 -12.16 -4.96
N THR A 142 3.32 -11.94 -5.69
CA THR A 142 3.27 -11.36 -7.04
C THR A 142 3.46 -12.38 -8.16
N GLY A 143 3.92 -13.59 -7.84
CA GLY A 143 4.36 -14.58 -8.83
C GLY A 143 5.64 -14.18 -9.58
N LYS A 144 6.28 -13.06 -9.23
CA LYS A 144 7.46 -12.52 -9.93
C LYS A 144 8.71 -12.66 -9.09
N LYS A 145 9.77 -13.22 -9.69
CA LYS A 145 11.11 -13.27 -9.07
C LYS A 145 11.66 -11.86 -8.87
N ILE A 146 12.21 -11.58 -7.69
CA ILE A 146 12.99 -10.36 -7.46
C ILE A 146 14.43 -10.67 -7.90
N ILE A 147 14.93 -9.89 -8.87
CA ILE A 147 16.33 -9.91 -9.28
C ILE A 147 17.13 -9.11 -8.26
#